data_AF-A0A945TVT7-F1
#
_entry.id   AF-A0A945TVT7-F1
#
_cell.length_a   1.000
_cell.length_b   1.000
_cell.length_c   1.000
_cell.angle_alpha   90.00
_cell.angle_beta   90.00
_cell.angle_gamma   90.00
#
_symmetry.space_group_name_H-M   'P 1'
#
loop_
_entity.id
_entity.type
_entity.pdbx_description
1 polymer ?
#
loop_
_entity_poly.entity_id
_entity_poly.type
_entity_poly.pdbx_seq_one_letter_code
_entity_poly.pdbx_strand_id
1 'polypeptide(L)' 'IVQVVAAAGTERPIVVASVTGTDDDPQDRRTQVAKLVDGGIVVAPTNADAAKLALSCLVRDD' A
#
# COMPACT_ATOMS: atom_id res chain seq x y z
N ILE A 1 7.84 3.84 -5.42
CA ILE A 1 7.52 3.46 -4.03
C ILE A 1 8.05 2.08 -3.65
N VAL A 2 7.78 1.01 -4.41
CA VAL A 2 8.24 -0.37 -4.11
C VAL A 2 9.74 -0.45 -3.82
N GLN A 3 10.57 0.17 -4.68
CA GLN A 3 12.03 0.19 -4.46
C GLN A 3 12.44 0.85 -3.15
N VAL A 4 11.75 1.92 -2.73
CA VAL A 4 12.01 2.63 -1.48
C VAL A 4 11.61 1.76 -0.29
N VAL A 5 10.45 1.11 -0.37
CA VAL A 5 9.96 0.19 0.67
C VAL A 5 10.87 -1.01 0.84
N ALA A 6 11.38 -1.58 -0.27
CA ALA A 6 12.34 -2.67 -0.25
C ALA A 6 13.68 -2.25 0.35
N ALA A 7 14.20 -1.08 -0.04
CA ALA A 7 15.47 -0.55 0.47
C ALA A 7 15.44 -0.24 1.98
N ALA A 8 14.28 0.11 2.53
CA ALA A 8 14.09 0.36 3.96
C ALA A 8 14.14 -0.92 4.83
N GLY A 9 14.15 -2.11 4.23
CA GLY A 9 14.25 -3.37 4.98
C GLY A 9 13.02 -3.66 5.86
N THR A 10 13.24 -4.37 6.98
CA THR A 10 12.17 -4.81 7.89
C THR A 10 11.91 -3.84 9.05
N GLU A 11 12.86 -2.96 9.38
CA GLU A 11 12.71 -1.93 10.42
C GLU A 11 12.03 -0.67 9.86
N ARG A 12 10.81 -0.85 9.34
CA ARG A 12 10.03 0.23 8.72
C ARG A 12 8.56 0.17 9.12
N PRO A 13 7.81 1.27 8.97
CA PRO A 13 6.36 1.23 9.09
C PRO A 13 5.72 0.28 8.07
N ILE A 14 4.54 -0.24 8.43
CA ILE A 14 3.64 -0.87 7.47
C ILE A 14 3.17 0.22 6.50
N VAL A 15 3.24 -0.06 5.20
CA VAL A 15 2.74 0.84 4.16
C VAL A 15 1.42 0.29 3.66
N VAL A 16 0.36 1.09 3.81
CA VAL A 16 -0.99 0.80 3.30
C VAL A 16 -1.31 1.78 2.19
N ALA A 17 -1.82 1.28 1.07
CA ALA A 17 -2.19 2.09 -0.09
C ALA A 17 -3.62 1.78 -0.55
N SER A 18 -4.20 2.71 -1.31
CA SER A 18 -5.34 2.46 -2.20
C SER A 18 -5.00 3.07 -3.56
N VAL A 19 -5.37 2.41 -4.65
CA VAL A 19 -5.06 2.90 -6.00
C VAL A 19 -6.31 3.47 -6.66
N THR A 20 -6.30 4.77 -6.91
CA THR A 20 -7.35 5.46 -7.68
C THR A 20 -6.95 5.52 -9.14
N GLY A 21 -7.87 5.15 -10.02
CA GLY A 21 -7.66 5.05 -11.46
C GLY A 21 -8.51 3.92 -12.05
N THR A 22 -8.31 3.68 -13.33
CA THR A 22 -8.97 2.61 -14.10
C THR A 22 -7.92 1.68 -14.70
N ASP A 23 -8.37 0.54 -15.23
CA ASP A 23 -7.48 -0.38 -15.91
C ASP A 23 -7.09 0.15 -17.31
N ASP A 24 -7.81 1.16 -17.83
CA ASP A 24 -7.55 1.81 -19.12
C ASP A 24 -6.59 3.02 -19.03
N ASP A 25 -6.22 3.44 -17.83
CA ASP A 25 -5.21 4.49 -17.66
C ASP A 25 -3.87 4.01 -18.25
N PRO A 26 -3.00 4.91 -18.77
CA PRO A 26 -1.70 4.51 -19.31
C PRO A 26 -0.82 3.68 -18.35
N GLN A 27 -1.06 3.82 -17.04
CA GLN A 27 -0.34 3.08 -16.01
C GLN A 27 -0.97 1.73 -15.66
N ASP A 28 -2.20 1.44 -16.12
CA ASP A 28 -3.05 0.28 -15.82
C ASP A 28 -3.18 0.01 -14.31
N ARG A 29 -4.35 0.31 -13.73
CA ARG A 29 -4.55 0.17 -12.28
C ARG A 29 -4.24 -1.25 -11.78
N ARG A 30 -4.67 -2.31 -12.48
CA ARG A 30 -4.40 -3.70 -12.07
C ARG A 30 -2.90 -3.98 -11.96
N THR A 31 -2.12 -3.49 -12.92
CA THR A 31 -0.66 -3.64 -12.98
C THR A 31 0.01 -2.87 -11.85
N GLN A 32 -0.48 -1.67 -11.52
CA GLN A 32 0.03 -0.93 -10.36
C GLN A 32 -0.27 -1.66 -9.05
N VAL A 33 -1.49 -2.16 -8.87
CA VAL A 33 -1.86 -2.94 -7.67
C VAL A 33 -0.96 -4.16 -7.52
N ALA A 34 -0.75 -4.94 -8.59
CA ALA A 34 0.11 -6.12 -8.56
C ALA A 34 1.54 -5.76 -8.12
N LYS A 35 2.15 -4.72 -8.71
CA LYS A 35 3.49 -4.25 -8.33
C LYS A 35 3.60 -3.85 -6.86
N LEU A 36 2.56 -3.19 -6.32
CA LEU A 36 2.55 -2.78 -4.92
C LEU A 36 2.47 -4.00 -3.98
N VAL A 37 1.56 -4.95 -4.27
CA VAL A 37 1.38 -6.18 -3.50
C VAL A 37 2.67 -7.02 -3.51
N ASP A 38 3.27 -7.22 -4.68
CA ASP A 38 4.55 -7.94 -4.83
C ASP A 38 5.70 -7.24 -4.06
N GLY A 39 5.60 -5.91 -3.92
CA GLY A 39 6.52 -5.09 -3.12
C GLY A 39 6.28 -5.14 -1.60
N GLY A 40 5.35 -5.96 -1.12
CA GLY A 40 5.01 -6.06 0.31
C GLY A 40 4.23 -4.86 0.85
N ILE A 41 3.54 -4.12 -0.03
CA ILE A 41 2.64 -3.02 0.34
C ILE A 41 1.22 -3.57 0.40
N VAL A 42 0.48 -3.24 1.46
CA VAL A 42 -0.91 -3.68 1.60
C VAL A 42 -1.80 -2.74 0.80
N VAL A 43 -2.54 -3.27 -0.17
CA VAL A 43 -3.44 -2.47 -1.02
C VAL A 43 -4.89 -2.72 -0.62
N ALA A 44 -5.57 -1.69 -0.13
CA ALA A 44 -6.98 -1.72 0.25
C ALA A 44 -7.90 -1.29 -0.92
N PRO A 45 -9.17 -1.72 -0.93
CA PRO A 45 -10.10 -1.43 -2.03
C PRO A 45 -10.43 0.05 -2.19
N THR A 46 -10.45 0.82 -1.09
CA THR A 46 -10.74 2.25 -1.08
C THR A 46 -9.77 3.01 -0.18
N ASN A 47 -9.66 4.32 -0.39
CA ASN A 47 -8.90 5.19 0.52
C ASN A 47 -9.44 5.16 1.97
N ALA A 48 -10.76 5.02 2.14
CA ALA A 48 -11.37 4.91 3.46
C ALA A 48 -10.95 3.61 4.16
N ASP A 49 -10.89 2.49 3.44
CA ASP A 49 -10.43 1.22 3.99
C ASP A 49 -8.93 1.24 4.28
N ALA A 50 -8.13 1.88 3.43
CA ALA A 50 -6.70 2.10 3.67
C ALA A 50 -6.48 2.86 4.99
N ALA A 51 -7.22 3.94 5.22
CA ALA A 51 -7.13 4.71 6.46
C ALA A 51 -7.55 3.91 7.70
N LYS A 52 -8.65 3.14 7.61
CA LYS A 52 -9.09 2.26 8.71
C LYS A 52 -8.05 1.18 9.01
N LEU A 53 -7.45 0.59 7.98
CA LEU A 53 -6.42 -0.43 8.17
C LEU A 53 -5.16 0.20 8.78
N ALA A 54 -4.73 1.37 8.32
CA ALA A 54 -3.59 2.09 8.90
C ALA A 54 -3.82 2.39 10.39
N LEU A 55 -5.04 2.79 10.79
CA LEU A 55 -5.40 2.99 12.19
C LEU A 55 -5.26 1.70 13.02
N SER A 56 -5.63 0.55 12.45
CA SER A 56 -5.50 -0.75 13.13
C SER A 56 -4.04 -1.21 13.31
N CYS A 57 -3.10 -0.64 12.55
CA CYS A 57 -1.67 -0.93 12.68
C CYS A 57 -0.99 -0.14 13.81
N LEU A 58 -1.67 0.83 14.43
CA LEU A 58 -1.10 1.59 15.55
C LEU A 58 -1.07 0.70 16.79
N VAL A 59 0.13 0.34 17.24
CA VAL A 59 0.35 -0.20 18.57
C VAL A 59 0.25 0.97 19.56
N ARG A 60 -0.52 0.81 20.63
CA ARG A 60 -0.38 1.68 21.80
C ARG A 60 0.75 1.09 22.63
N ASP A 61 1.87 1.78 22.69
CA ASP A 61 2.82 1.57 23.78
C ASP A 61 2.16 2.22 25.02
N ASP A 62 1.58 1.40 25.89
CA ASP A 62 1.22 1.80 27.26
C ASP A 62 2.46 1.74 28.16
#